data_AF-A0AAU7BRN3-F1
#
_entry.id   AF-A0AAU7BRN3-F1
#
_cell.length_a   1.000
_cell.length_b   1.000
_cell.length_c   1.000
_cell.angle_alpha   90.00
_cell.angle_beta   90.00
_cell.angle_gamma   90.00
#
_symmetry.space_group_name_H-M   'P 1'
#
loop_
_entity.id
_entity.type
_entity.pdbx_description
1 polymer ?
#
loop_
_entity_poly.entity_id
_entity_poly.type
_entity_poly.pdbx_seq_one_letter_code
_entity_poly.pdbx_strand_id
1 'polypeptide(L)'
;MRVLSKTYLLLICIIISFSSCNQKDSKDKGNPVENEYTLTSGNYTGLWSSSTAERSFTDLPISASINELASGEFKGSFFISNNFTSCCNSGENDGAVSFTIDNNVLSNFKYDDIIPNCNGLFAGNGKLLEDNSIIINITGTDCDGNHSGTITLSK
;
A
#
# COMPACT_ATOMS: atom_id res chain seq x y z
N MET A 1 -16.52 -81.80 35.85
CA MET A 1 -15.35 -82.58 35.38
C MET A 1 -14.10 -81.91 35.95
N ARG A 2 -13.25 -82.66 36.67
CA ARG A 2 -11.94 -82.22 37.21
C ARG A 2 -11.04 -81.78 36.02
N VAL A 3 -10.00 -80.94 36.14
CA VAL A 3 -8.80 -81.07 36.98
C VAL A 3 -8.08 -79.70 37.09
N LEU A 4 -7.61 -79.38 38.30
CA LEU A 4 -6.62 -78.33 38.64
C LEU A 4 -5.18 -78.77 38.30
N SER A 5 -4.33 -77.85 37.81
CA SER A 5 -2.86 -77.96 37.94
C SER A 5 -2.21 -76.59 37.73
N LYS A 6 -1.87 -75.87 38.80
CA LYS A 6 -0.52 -75.68 39.38
C LYS A 6 0.46 -74.80 38.57
N THR A 7 0.48 -73.52 38.95
CA THR A 7 1.61 -72.71 39.45
C THR A 7 3.05 -72.88 38.92
N TYR A 8 3.69 -71.69 38.82
CA TYR A 8 5.11 -71.31 38.80
C TYR A 8 5.82 -71.21 37.43
N LEU A 9 6.27 -69.99 37.12
CA LEU A 9 7.69 -69.55 37.09
C LEU A 9 7.81 -68.37 36.09
N LEU A 10 7.66 -67.12 36.54
CA LEU A 10 8.79 -66.24 36.91
C LEU A 10 9.87 -66.20 35.82
N LEU A 11 9.78 -65.22 34.90
CA LEU A 11 10.98 -64.58 34.35
C LEU A 11 10.69 -63.12 33.96
N ILE A 12 11.26 -62.22 34.76
CA ILE A 12 11.45 -60.80 34.49
C ILE A 12 12.63 -60.68 33.52
N CYS A 13 12.42 -60.08 32.35
CA CYS A 13 13.47 -59.36 31.59
C CYS A 13 12.76 -58.21 30.83
N ILE A 14 12.87 -56.94 31.25
CA ILE A 14 14.01 -56.03 31.04
C ILE A 14 13.94 -55.33 29.67
N ILE A 15 13.53 -54.04 29.74
CA ILE A 15 13.93 -52.87 28.91
C ILE A 15 13.40 -52.93 27.44
N ILE A 16 13.04 -51.88 26.68
CA ILE A 16 13.37 -50.45 26.62
C ILE A 16 12.21 -49.70 25.93
N SER A 17 11.94 -48.52 26.46
CA SER A 17 11.18 -47.40 25.91
C SER A 17 11.38 -47.16 24.41
N PHE A 18 10.28 -47.03 23.66
CA PHE A 18 10.19 -46.07 22.56
C PHE A 18 8.78 -45.50 22.51
N SER A 19 8.56 -44.43 23.28
CA SER A 19 7.53 -43.44 22.99
C SER A 19 7.89 -42.80 21.65
N SER A 20 7.40 -43.39 20.55
CA SER A 20 7.43 -42.76 19.24
C SER A 20 6.32 -41.72 19.20
N CYS A 21 6.63 -40.52 19.72
CA CYS A 21 5.93 -39.32 19.30
C CYS A 21 6.24 -39.15 17.81
N ASN A 22 5.28 -39.52 16.95
CA ASN A 22 5.23 -39.00 15.59
C ASN A 22 4.96 -37.50 15.71
N GLN A 23 6.04 -36.74 15.84
CA GLN A 23 6.06 -35.30 15.71
C GLN A 23 5.67 -35.02 14.26
N LYS A 24 4.38 -34.76 14.04
CA LYS A 24 3.91 -34.17 12.79
C LYS A 24 4.55 -32.79 12.73
N ASP A 25 5.57 -32.68 11.91
CA ASP A 25 6.08 -31.39 11.43
C ASP A 25 4.94 -30.69 10.69
N SER A 26 4.12 -29.96 11.46
CA SER A 26 3.29 -28.91 10.92
C SER A 26 4.25 -27.84 10.42
N LYS A 27 4.58 -27.91 9.13
CA LYS A 27 5.09 -26.77 8.38
C LYS A 27 4.00 -25.71 8.40
N ASP A 28 3.97 -24.94 9.47
CA ASP A 28 3.33 -23.64 9.50
C ASP A 28 4.03 -22.81 8.44
N LYS A 29 3.43 -22.77 7.25
CA LYS A 29 3.74 -21.77 6.25
C LYS A 29 3.14 -20.48 6.79
N GLY A 30 3.83 -19.87 7.75
CA GLY A 30 3.55 -18.51 8.17
C GLY A 30 3.59 -17.67 6.90
N ASN A 31 2.42 -17.25 6.43
CA ASN A 31 2.37 -16.17 5.47
C ASN A 31 3.16 -15.01 6.10
N PRO A 32 4.05 -14.35 5.35
CA PRO A 32 4.66 -13.13 5.86
C PRO A 32 3.51 -12.22 6.28
N VAL A 33 3.47 -11.86 7.56
CA VAL A 33 2.57 -10.82 8.05
C VAL A 33 3.07 -9.56 7.36
N GLU A 34 2.38 -9.16 6.29
CA GLU A 34 2.64 -7.88 5.66
C GLU A 34 2.25 -6.82 6.67
N ASN A 35 3.23 -6.00 7.09
CA ASN A 35 2.95 -4.94 8.05
C ASN A 35 2.01 -3.94 7.38
N GLU A 36 0.78 -3.85 7.85
CA GLU A 36 -0.16 -2.84 7.39
C GLU A 36 0.22 -1.48 7.96
N TYR A 37 0.40 -0.50 7.08
CA TYR A 37 0.71 0.88 7.42
C TYR A 37 -0.57 1.72 7.32
N THR A 38 -0.67 2.75 8.16
CA THR A 38 -1.81 3.67 8.13
C THR A 38 -1.37 5.03 7.61
N LEU A 39 -1.95 5.47 6.50
CA LEU A 39 -1.74 6.83 6.01
C LEU A 39 -2.39 7.83 6.97
N THR A 40 -1.62 8.79 7.46
CA THR A 40 -2.17 9.83 8.35
C THR A 40 -2.69 11.04 7.57
N SER A 41 -3.83 11.61 7.98
CA SER A 41 -4.27 12.90 7.41
C SER A 41 -3.23 14.00 7.65
N GLY A 42 -3.12 14.95 6.73
CA GLY A 42 -2.23 16.11 6.84
C GLY A 42 -1.69 16.61 5.51
N ASN A 43 -0.65 17.43 5.63
CA ASN A 43 0.02 18.07 4.52
C ASN A 43 1.22 17.23 4.07
N TYR A 44 1.33 17.03 2.76
CA TYR A 44 2.38 16.27 2.12
C TYR A 44 3.07 17.12 1.05
N THR A 45 4.36 16.90 0.86
CA THR A 45 5.13 17.47 -0.25
C THR A 45 5.76 16.34 -1.04
N GLY A 46 6.15 16.62 -2.27
CA GLY A 46 6.91 15.64 -3.04
C GLY A 46 7.13 16.06 -4.47
N LEU A 47 7.22 15.07 -5.34
CA LEU A 47 7.69 15.24 -6.70
C LEU A 47 6.77 14.56 -7.69
N TRP A 48 6.56 15.22 -8.81
CA TRP A 48 5.94 14.67 -10.00
C TRP A 48 7.00 14.49 -11.08
N SER A 49 7.11 13.27 -11.61
CA SER A 49 7.94 12.97 -12.78
C SER A 49 7.11 12.26 -13.84
N SER A 50 6.98 12.84 -15.03
CA SER A 50 6.19 12.25 -16.13
C SER A 50 6.71 12.64 -17.50
N SER A 51 6.22 11.96 -18.53
CA SER A 51 6.51 12.30 -19.92
C SER A 51 5.24 12.30 -20.76
N THR A 52 5.23 13.19 -21.75
CA THR A 52 4.32 13.17 -22.89
C THR A 52 5.11 12.84 -24.16
N ALA A 53 4.44 12.82 -25.32
CA ALA A 53 5.13 12.65 -26.60
C ALA A 53 6.10 13.81 -26.91
N GLU A 54 5.87 14.99 -26.34
CA GLU A 54 6.58 16.23 -26.71
C GLU A 54 7.41 16.82 -25.56
N ARG A 55 7.09 16.49 -24.30
CA ARG A 55 7.74 17.07 -23.12
C ARG A 55 8.05 16.03 -22.06
N SER A 56 9.07 16.30 -21.27
CA SER A 56 9.36 15.58 -20.03
C SER A 56 9.33 16.55 -18.85
N PHE A 57 8.74 16.09 -17.75
CA PHE A 57 8.66 16.78 -16.48
C PHE A 57 9.46 15.94 -15.49
N THR A 58 10.55 16.49 -14.98
CA THR A 58 11.45 15.80 -14.06
C THR A 58 11.39 16.51 -12.73
N ASP A 59 11.02 15.78 -11.68
CA ASP A 59 11.03 16.20 -10.29
C ASP A 59 10.33 17.55 -10.07
N LEU A 60 9.17 17.73 -10.73
CA LEU A 60 8.33 18.91 -10.57
C LEU A 60 7.82 18.94 -9.12
N PRO A 61 8.13 20.00 -8.33
CA PRO A 61 7.71 20.06 -6.94
C PRO A 61 6.20 20.21 -6.81
N ILE A 62 5.61 19.41 -5.93
CA ILE A 62 4.18 19.38 -5.66
C ILE A 62 3.92 19.34 -4.14
N SER A 63 2.68 19.60 -3.78
CA SER A 63 2.18 19.41 -2.42
C SER A 63 0.70 19.02 -2.44
N ALA A 64 0.25 18.39 -1.36
CA ALA A 64 -1.13 17.96 -1.22
C ALA A 64 -1.58 18.06 0.25
N SER A 65 -2.82 18.49 0.47
CA SER A 65 -3.47 18.39 1.77
C SER A 65 -4.47 17.24 1.74
N ILE A 66 -4.19 16.15 2.45
CA ILE A 66 -4.90 14.88 2.37
C ILE A 66 -5.68 14.64 3.67
N ASN A 67 -6.96 14.31 3.55
CA ASN A 67 -7.84 13.98 4.66
C ASN A 67 -8.52 12.63 4.43
N GLU A 68 -8.56 11.81 5.47
CA GLU A 68 -9.36 10.58 5.50
C GLU A 68 -10.84 10.94 5.71
N LEU A 69 -11.71 10.47 4.83
CA LEU A 69 -13.16 10.71 4.89
C LEU A 69 -13.91 9.53 5.51
N ALA A 70 -13.43 8.33 5.22
CA ALA A 70 -13.86 7.07 5.78
C ALA A 70 -12.64 6.15 5.82
N SER A 71 -12.73 5.02 6.54
CA SER A 71 -11.63 4.06 6.68
C SER A 71 -11.03 3.72 5.32
N GLY A 72 -9.79 4.13 5.06
CA GLY A 72 -9.07 3.86 3.81
C GLY A 72 -9.50 4.72 2.62
N GLU A 73 -10.43 5.67 2.77
CA GLU A 73 -10.87 6.59 1.71
C GLU A 73 -10.33 8.00 1.95
N PHE A 74 -9.57 8.53 0.99
CA PHE A 74 -8.89 9.82 1.13
C PHE A 74 -9.31 10.81 0.06
N LYS A 75 -9.41 12.09 0.46
CA LYS A 75 -9.55 13.23 -0.46
C LYS A 75 -8.70 14.41 -0.03
N GLY A 76 -8.36 15.26 -0.98
CA GLY A 76 -7.50 16.38 -0.72
C GLY A 76 -7.46 17.45 -1.79
N SER A 77 -6.76 18.54 -1.47
CA SER A 77 -6.34 19.56 -2.43
C SER A 77 -4.93 19.24 -2.92
N PHE A 78 -4.68 19.50 -4.18
CA PHE A 78 -3.38 19.31 -4.83
C PHE A 78 -2.83 20.64 -5.34
N PHE A 79 -1.52 20.78 -5.30
CA PHE A 79 -0.82 22.00 -5.67
C PHE A 79 0.42 21.64 -6.50
N ILE A 80 0.59 22.30 -7.65
CA ILE A 80 1.79 22.26 -8.50
C ILE A 80 2.82 23.25 -7.93
N SER A 81 3.11 23.08 -6.65
CA SER A 81 4.08 23.84 -5.85
C SER A 81 4.39 23.05 -4.59
N ASN A 82 5.54 23.31 -3.94
CA ASN A 82 5.91 22.65 -2.69
C ASN A 82 5.43 23.38 -1.42
N ASN A 83 4.62 24.43 -1.56
CA ASN A 83 4.29 25.35 -0.47
C ASN A 83 2.78 25.58 -0.30
N PHE A 84 1.95 24.63 -0.77
CA PHE A 84 0.49 24.67 -0.62
C PHE A 84 -0.15 25.93 -1.21
N THR A 85 0.46 26.45 -2.27
CA THR A 85 -0.04 27.61 -3.02
C THR A 85 -0.38 27.18 -4.43
N SER A 86 -1.53 27.60 -4.95
CA SER A 86 -1.91 27.37 -6.33
C SER A 86 -0.93 27.99 -7.32
N CYS A 87 -0.70 27.33 -8.44
CA CYS A 87 0.02 27.87 -9.57
C CYS A 87 -0.93 28.55 -10.57
N CYS A 88 -0.38 29.28 -11.54
CA CYS A 88 -1.06 29.59 -12.81
C CYS A 88 -2.46 30.25 -12.73
N ASN A 89 -2.78 30.91 -11.61
CA ASN A 89 -4.09 31.50 -11.33
C ASN A 89 -5.25 30.48 -11.35
N SER A 90 -5.00 29.22 -10.97
CA SER A 90 -6.01 28.15 -10.87
C SER A 90 -7.03 28.36 -9.74
N GLY A 91 -6.77 29.28 -8.81
CA GLY A 91 -7.67 29.64 -7.71
C GLY A 91 -7.06 29.31 -6.36
N GLU A 92 -7.80 28.62 -5.50
CA GLU A 92 -7.33 28.25 -4.15
C GLU A 92 -6.35 27.07 -4.16
N ASN A 93 -6.43 26.20 -5.18
CA ASN A 93 -5.58 25.02 -5.39
C ASN A 93 -5.53 24.69 -6.89
N ASP A 94 -4.65 23.78 -7.27
CA ASP A 94 -4.49 23.31 -8.66
C ASP A 94 -5.37 22.09 -8.97
N GLY A 95 -6.26 21.73 -8.05
CA GLY A 95 -7.23 20.66 -8.23
C GLY A 95 -7.42 19.77 -7.01
N ALA A 96 -8.27 18.76 -7.19
CA ALA A 96 -8.64 17.84 -6.13
C ALA A 96 -8.08 16.45 -6.38
N VAL A 97 -7.60 15.80 -5.32
CA VAL A 97 -7.17 14.41 -5.33
C VAL A 97 -8.13 13.51 -4.54
N SER A 98 -8.29 12.27 -4.99
CA SER A 98 -8.96 11.22 -4.24
C SER A 98 -8.33 9.87 -4.51
N PHE A 99 -8.30 8.98 -3.52
CA PHE A 99 -7.83 7.61 -3.67
C PHE A 99 -8.28 6.73 -2.49
N THR A 100 -8.09 5.43 -2.62
CA THR A 100 -8.34 4.44 -1.58
C THR A 100 -7.05 3.71 -1.21
N ILE A 101 -6.87 3.36 0.07
CA ILE A 101 -5.78 2.49 0.54
C ILE A 101 -6.38 1.28 1.25
N ASP A 102 -5.97 0.10 0.81
CA ASP A 102 -6.27 -1.19 1.45
C ASP A 102 -5.00 -2.05 1.40
N ASN A 103 -4.59 -2.62 2.54
CA ASN A 103 -3.36 -3.44 2.66
C ASN A 103 -2.13 -2.79 1.98
N ASN A 104 -1.87 -1.51 2.28
CA ASN A 104 -0.79 -0.70 1.68
C ASN A 104 -0.90 -0.44 0.17
N VAL A 105 -1.94 -0.93 -0.51
CA VAL A 105 -2.17 -0.70 -1.93
C VAL A 105 -3.01 0.55 -2.11
N LEU A 106 -2.44 1.54 -2.79
CA LEU A 106 -3.18 2.73 -3.21
C LEU A 106 -3.88 2.44 -4.53
N SER A 107 -5.20 2.63 -4.57
CA SER A 107 -6.04 2.36 -5.73
C SER A 107 -6.97 3.54 -6.00
N ASN A 108 -7.55 3.56 -7.20
CA ASN A 108 -8.53 4.58 -7.61
C ASN A 108 -8.01 6.01 -7.45
N PHE A 109 -6.70 6.23 -7.65
CA PHE A 109 -6.17 7.59 -7.65
C PHE A 109 -6.84 8.38 -8.75
N LYS A 110 -7.29 9.58 -8.41
CA LYS A 110 -7.82 10.57 -9.33
C LYS A 110 -7.25 11.93 -8.94
N TYR A 111 -6.82 12.69 -9.93
CA TYR A 111 -6.51 14.10 -9.81
C TYR A 111 -7.27 14.85 -10.92
N ASP A 112 -8.20 15.70 -10.51
CA ASP A 112 -8.94 16.61 -11.37
C ASP A 112 -8.21 17.96 -11.36
N ASP A 113 -7.39 18.22 -12.38
CA ASP A 113 -6.51 19.38 -12.50
C ASP A 113 -7.29 20.62 -12.98
N ILE A 114 -7.09 21.75 -12.30
CA ILE A 114 -7.74 23.02 -12.58
C ILE A 114 -6.77 23.91 -13.36
N ILE A 115 -6.89 23.87 -14.69
CA ILE A 115 -6.09 24.69 -15.60
C ILE A 115 -7.04 25.63 -16.37
N PRO A 116 -6.77 26.95 -16.44
CA PRO A 116 -7.57 27.85 -17.26
C PRO A 116 -7.60 27.41 -18.75
N ASN A 117 -8.81 27.20 -19.29
CA ASN A 117 -9.05 26.78 -20.68
C ASN A 117 -8.51 25.40 -21.05
N CYS A 118 -8.22 24.54 -20.08
CA CYS A 118 -7.80 23.17 -20.28
C CYS A 118 -8.43 22.27 -19.22
N ASN A 119 -8.66 21.00 -19.54
CA ASN A 119 -9.05 20.01 -18.55
C ASN A 119 -7.88 19.04 -18.39
N GLY A 120 -7.32 18.96 -17.19
CA GLY A 120 -6.38 17.91 -16.84
C GLY A 120 -7.06 16.83 -16.01
N LEU A 121 -6.89 15.57 -16.41
CA LEU A 121 -7.44 14.42 -15.70
C LEU A 121 -6.39 13.34 -15.59
N PHE A 122 -6.02 13.00 -14.37
CA PHE A 122 -5.04 11.96 -14.08
C PHE A 122 -5.66 10.87 -13.22
N ALA A 123 -5.27 9.64 -13.50
CA ALA A 123 -5.67 8.46 -12.76
C ALA A 123 -4.44 7.58 -12.49
N GLY A 124 -4.51 6.75 -11.46
CA GLY A 124 -3.36 5.95 -11.09
C GLY A 124 -3.62 4.91 -10.00
N ASN A 125 -2.56 4.16 -9.72
CA ASN A 125 -2.48 3.24 -8.60
C ASN A 125 -1.07 3.31 -8.02
N GLY A 126 -0.91 2.87 -6.78
CA GLY A 126 0.31 3.08 -6.04
C GLY A 126 0.43 2.19 -4.82
N LYS A 127 1.29 2.64 -3.90
CA LYS A 127 1.49 1.99 -2.60
C LYS A 127 1.83 3.00 -1.53
N LEU A 128 1.44 2.67 -0.31
CA LEU A 128 1.90 3.27 0.93
C LEU A 128 3.16 2.53 1.40
N LEU A 129 4.14 3.30 1.85
CA LEU A 129 5.40 2.79 2.40
C LEU A 129 5.43 2.92 3.92
N GLU A 130 6.37 2.22 4.54
CA GLU A 130 6.55 2.17 5.99
C GLU A 130 6.79 3.55 6.62
N ASP A 131 7.43 4.46 5.89
CA ASP A 131 7.72 5.82 6.31
C ASP A 131 6.55 6.79 6.08
N ASN A 132 5.34 6.27 5.82
CA ASN A 132 4.14 7.04 5.54
C ASN A 132 4.24 7.87 4.23
N SER A 133 5.18 7.54 3.34
CA SER A 133 5.22 8.08 1.98
C SER A 133 4.35 7.25 1.03
N ILE A 134 3.83 7.89 -0.01
CA ILE A 134 3.06 7.24 -1.07
C ILE A 134 3.76 7.42 -2.42
N ILE A 135 3.78 6.34 -3.21
CA ILE A 135 4.25 6.33 -4.59
C ILE A 135 3.06 5.96 -5.48
N ILE A 136 2.75 6.80 -6.45
CA ILE A 136 1.59 6.65 -7.33
C ILE A 136 2.08 6.63 -8.77
N ASN A 137 1.82 5.56 -9.50
CA ASN A 137 2.00 5.54 -10.95
C ASN A 137 0.77 6.15 -11.59
N ILE A 138 0.98 7.18 -12.39
CA ILE A 138 -0.08 7.97 -13.01
C ILE A 138 -0.08 7.82 -14.52
N THR A 139 -1.29 7.90 -15.07
CA THR A 139 -1.55 8.21 -16.47
C THR A 139 -2.61 9.29 -16.52
N GLY A 140 -2.55 10.19 -17.49
CA GLY A 140 -3.56 11.24 -17.61
C GLY A 140 -3.38 12.04 -18.87
N THR A 141 -4.16 13.10 -19.00
CA THR A 141 -4.02 14.05 -20.10
C THR A 141 -4.26 15.46 -19.59
N ASP A 142 -3.54 16.42 -20.16
CA ASP A 142 -3.77 17.85 -20.03
C ASP A 142 -3.48 18.56 -21.38
N CYS A 143 -3.13 19.85 -21.36
CA CYS A 143 -2.79 20.64 -22.54
C CYS A 143 -1.43 20.28 -23.17
N ASP A 144 -0.52 19.67 -22.43
CA ASP A 144 0.78 19.19 -22.90
C ASP A 144 0.71 17.75 -23.45
N GLY A 145 -0.46 17.10 -23.36
CA GLY A 145 -0.80 15.84 -24.02
C GLY A 145 -1.09 14.71 -23.05
N ASN A 146 -0.82 13.47 -23.48
CA ASN A 146 -0.98 12.29 -22.62
C ASN A 146 0.27 12.09 -21.76
N HIS A 147 0.09 11.98 -20.45
CA HIS A 147 1.15 11.75 -19.48
C HIS A 147 1.21 10.29 -19.05
N SER A 148 2.43 9.82 -18.81
CA SER A 148 2.72 8.62 -18.02
C SER A 148 3.88 8.92 -17.08
N GLY A 149 3.76 8.55 -15.81
CA GLY A 149 4.75 8.92 -14.82
C GLY A 149 4.47 8.45 -13.40
N THR A 150 5.10 9.13 -12.44
CA THR A 150 5.02 8.82 -11.02
C THR A 150 4.90 10.11 -10.21
N ILE A 151 4.08 10.05 -9.18
CA ILE A 151 4.00 11.02 -8.10
C ILE A 151 4.54 10.36 -6.83
N THR A 152 5.39 11.08 -6.10
CA THR A 152 5.78 10.71 -4.73
C THR A 152 5.31 11.80 -3.76
N LEU A 153 4.81 11.41 -2.60
CA LEU A 153 4.38 12.34 -1.54
C LEU A 153 4.85 11.81 -0.18
N SER A 154 5.41 12.69 0.63
CA SER A 154 5.89 12.44 1.99
C SER A 154 5.53 13.61 2.90
N LYS A 155 5.35 13.32 4.20
CA LYS A 155 4.95 14.28 5.22
C LYS A 155 6.16 14.99 5.84
#